data_AF-A0AAD7FK22-F1
#
_entry.id   AF-A0AAD7FK22-F1
#
_cell.length_a   1.000
_cell.length_b   1.000
_cell.length_c   1.000
_cell.angle_alpha   90.00
_cell.angle_beta   90.00
_cell.angle_gamma   90.00
#
_symmetry.space_group_name_H-M   'P 1'
#
loop_
_entity.id
_entity.type
_entity.pdbx_description
1 polymer ?
#
loop_
_entity_poly.entity_id
_entity_poly.type
_entity_poly.pdbx_seq_one_letter_code
_entity_poly.pdbx_strand_id
1 'polypeptide(L)'
;MPAAKTRTQSPRKATKVTPKSKRKQAARSDSESSEGSETEYNSDALDDDEPEPKKTNKRKRGAEREKKTRSPKKKQKKNADEDYDEEEVELEDGQEIVGVVVQAPKTGLVPKGCVSQNTFDFLSQLKDPKCNDREWFKLHDPVFRQAEKEWQGFIEVFTDLLVEADDQIPPLPPKDVVHRIYRDVRFSNDKTPYKTNFSASFSRSGRKGIFAFYHVMIKPGNQSIIAAGSWCPGKNELATIRSNILRSPTRLRQIISNPVFVGHFGEPKPGERRNIFGREDELKVAPKGIAKDHADIDLLKCRSFCVARTFTDAEVLSSDFKNTLVEMVGVLRPLVHCLNDMMTIPPDEDEDEDEE
;
A
#
# COMPACT_ATOMS: atom_id res chain seq x y z
N MET A 1 -22.29 -100.14 -16.14
CA MET A 1 -21.29 -100.10 -17.24
C MET A 1 -21.88 -99.33 -18.40
N PRO A 2 -21.09 -98.75 -19.34
CA PRO A 2 -19.62 -98.79 -19.47
C PRO A 2 -18.95 -97.47 -18.98
N ALA A 3 -17.69 -97.23 -19.36
CA ALA A 3 -16.93 -96.02 -19.02
C ALA A 3 -15.97 -95.58 -20.14
N ALA A 4 -15.88 -94.27 -20.40
CA ALA A 4 -14.83 -93.56 -21.16
C ALA A 4 -15.15 -92.05 -21.18
N LYS A 5 -14.22 -91.08 -21.25
CA LYS A 5 -12.76 -91.04 -20.92
C LYS A 5 -12.37 -89.55 -20.71
N THR A 6 -11.30 -89.30 -19.94
CA THR A 6 -10.35 -88.15 -19.92
C THR A 6 -10.56 -86.94 -20.87
N ARG A 7 -10.22 -85.68 -20.52
CA ARG A 7 -9.13 -85.19 -19.62
C ARG A 7 -9.27 -83.69 -19.21
N THR A 8 -8.69 -83.31 -18.05
CA THR A 8 -7.97 -82.04 -17.67
C THR A 8 -8.25 -80.69 -18.39
N GLN A 9 -8.23 -79.50 -17.76
CA GLN A 9 -8.03 -79.03 -16.36
C GLN A 9 -8.46 -77.54 -16.30
N SER A 10 -9.32 -77.09 -15.38
CA SER A 10 -9.05 -76.54 -14.03
C SER A 10 -8.94 -74.98 -13.91
N PRO A 11 -9.30 -74.37 -12.75
CA PRO A 11 -9.85 -73.00 -12.73
C PRO A 11 -9.36 -72.09 -11.58
N ARG A 12 -9.95 -70.87 -11.48
CA ARG A 12 -10.26 -70.04 -10.27
C ARG A 12 -10.92 -68.72 -10.75
N LYS A 13 -12.05 -68.15 -10.28
CA LYS A 13 -12.95 -68.32 -9.11
C LYS A 13 -12.29 -68.10 -7.73
N ALA A 14 -12.88 -67.36 -6.76
CA ALA A 14 -14.08 -66.47 -6.71
C ALA A 14 -14.01 -65.57 -5.42
N THR A 15 -14.73 -64.44 -5.28
CA THR A 15 -16.01 -64.19 -4.53
C THR A 15 -16.10 -62.67 -4.21
N LYS A 16 -17.19 -61.91 -3.97
CA LYS A 16 -18.69 -62.02 -3.99
C LYS A 16 -19.46 -62.19 -2.64
N VAL A 17 -20.47 -61.30 -2.41
CA VAL A 17 -21.54 -61.27 -1.35
C VAL A 17 -21.04 -60.75 0.03
N THR A 18 -21.49 -59.67 0.73
CA THR A 18 -22.76 -58.90 1.01
C THR A 18 -23.70 -59.53 2.09
N PRO A 19 -24.75 -58.89 2.71
CA PRO A 19 -25.29 -57.50 2.66
C PRO A 19 -25.84 -56.84 4.00
N LYS A 20 -26.34 -55.58 3.92
CA LYS A 20 -27.46 -54.90 4.69
C LYS A 20 -27.43 -54.59 6.22
N SER A 21 -27.72 -53.31 6.59
CA SER A 21 -28.60 -52.91 7.74
C SER A 21 -29.11 -51.42 7.65
N LYS A 22 -29.88 -50.93 8.65
CA LYS A 22 -30.90 -49.83 8.57
C LYS A 22 -30.56 -48.45 9.21
N ARG A 23 -30.95 -47.36 8.50
CA ARG A 23 -31.77 -46.17 8.91
C ARG A 23 -31.51 -45.41 10.25
N LYS A 24 -30.97 -44.17 10.16
CA LYS A 24 -31.47 -42.87 10.73
C LYS A 24 -30.52 -41.73 10.26
N GLN A 25 -30.99 -40.65 9.62
CA GLN A 25 -31.59 -39.39 10.13
C GLN A 25 -30.60 -38.33 10.67
N ALA A 26 -30.44 -37.26 9.88
CA ALA A 26 -30.19 -35.86 10.23
C ALA A 26 -29.03 -35.46 11.19
N ALA A 27 -28.00 -34.86 10.59
CA ALA A 27 -27.46 -33.56 11.01
C ALA A 27 -27.04 -32.78 9.75
N ARG A 28 -27.28 -31.47 9.70
CA ARG A 28 -26.53 -30.55 8.83
C ARG A 28 -25.42 -29.95 9.69
N SER A 29 -24.24 -29.82 9.11
CA SER A 29 -23.15 -29.00 9.65
C SER A 29 -22.71 -28.11 8.49
N ASP A 30 -22.98 -26.81 8.58
CA ASP A 30 -22.54 -25.86 7.57
C ASP A 30 -21.01 -25.79 7.59
N SER A 31 -20.42 -26.03 6.42
CA SER A 31 -19.02 -25.70 6.15
C SER A 31 -19.02 -24.37 5.43
N GLU A 32 -18.78 -23.29 6.16
CA GLU A 32 -18.66 -21.95 5.56
C GLU A 32 -17.45 -21.93 4.61
N SER A 33 -17.75 -21.89 3.31
CA SER A 33 -16.74 -21.62 2.30
C SER A 33 -16.24 -20.19 2.49
N SER A 34 -15.02 -20.04 3.01
CA SER A 34 -14.32 -18.76 3.02
C SER A 34 -14.04 -18.33 1.58
N GLU A 35 -14.96 -17.61 0.97
CA GLU A 35 -14.78 -16.98 -0.34
C GLU A 35 -13.58 -16.04 -0.28
N GLY A 36 -12.54 -16.33 -1.05
CA GLY A 36 -11.31 -15.54 -1.07
C GLY A 36 -11.57 -14.19 -1.71
N SER A 37 -11.68 -13.13 -0.90
CA SER A 37 -11.81 -11.77 -1.42
C SER A 37 -10.55 -11.38 -2.20
N GLU A 38 -10.67 -11.21 -3.52
CA GLU A 38 -9.61 -10.71 -4.40
C GLU A 38 -9.32 -9.24 -4.07
N THR A 39 -8.44 -9.01 -3.09
CA THR A 39 -7.97 -7.66 -2.73
C THR A 39 -6.94 -7.19 -3.76
N GLU A 40 -7.39 -6.58 -4.86
CA GLU A 40 -6.48 -5.85 -5.77
C GLU A 40 -5.86 -4.64 -5.06
N TYR A 41 -4.53 -4.65 -4.93
CA TYR A 41 -3.76 -3.53 -4.38
C TYR A 41 -3.44 -2.54 -5.50
N ASN A 42 -4.39 -1.64 -5.80
CA ASN A 42 -4.26 -0.61 -6.84
C ASN A 42 -2.92 0.14 -6.74
N SER A 43 -2.06 -0.04 -7.75
CA SER A 43 -0.69 0.47 -7.77
C SER A 43 -0.62 1.92 -8.28
N ASP A 44 -1.06 2.87 -7.45
CA ASP A 44 -1.08 4.32 -7.74
C ASP A 44 -0.14 5.09 -6.79
N ALA A 45 1.01 4.49 -6.48
CA ALA A 45 2.05 5.01 -5.58
C ALA A 45 3.17 5.77 -6.32
N LEU A 46 2.95 6.12 -7.59
CA LEU A 46 3.85 6.91 -8.42
C LEU A 46 3.18 8.25 -8.76
N ASP A 47 3.03 9.10 -7.74
CA ASP A 47 2.60 10.50 -7.93
C ASP A 47 3.71 11.27 -8.65
N ASP A 48 3.61 11.31 -9.97
CA ASP A 48 4.52 12.04 -10.87
C ASP A 48 4.11 13.51 -10.96
N ASP A 49 4.45 14.27 -9.92
CA ASP A 49 4.31 15.73 -9.86
C ASP A 49 5.29 16.38 -10.87
N GLU A 50 4.86 16.53 -12.12
CA GLU A 50 5.70 17.05 -13.21
C GLU A 50 6.16 18.51 -12.95
N PRO A 51 7.48 18.79 -12.89
CA PRO A 51 7.98 20.14 -12.66
C PRO A 51 7.83 21.02 -13.91
N GLU A 52 7.14 22.15 -13.80
CA GLU A 52 6.76 23.00 -14.94
C GLU A 52 7.92 23.30 -15.93
N PRO A 53 7.66 23.22 -17.26
CA PRO A 53 8.68 23.44 -18.28
C PRO A 53 9.10 24.92 -18.36
N LYS A 54 10.29 25.22 -17.81
CA LYS A 54 10.95 26.54 -17.87
C LYS A 54 11.01 27.07 -19.31
N LYS A 55 10.21 28.09 -19.61
CA LYS A 55 10.07 28.71 -20.95
C LYS A 55 11.40 29.29 -21.46
N THR A 56 12.12 28.54 -22.31
CA THR A 56 13.39 28.98 -22.92
C THR A 56 13.16 30.04 -24.01
N ASN A 57 13.35 31.31 -23.67
CA ASN A 57 13.18 32.42 -24.62
C ASN A 57 14.26 32.44 -25.72
N LYS A 58 13.98 31.83 -26.88
CA LYS A 58 14.80 31.96 -28.09
C LYS A 58 14.70 33.39 -28.66
N ARG A 59 15.83 34.11 -28.65
CA ARG A 59 15.95 35.46 -29.23
C ARG A 59 15.59 35.50 -30.72
N LYS A 60 14.74 36.45 -31.12
CA LYS A 60 14.62 36.97 -32.50
C LYS A 60 14.91 38.48 -32.48
N ARG A 61 15.22 39.08 -33.64
CA ARG A 61 15.96 40.35 -33.77
C ARG A 61 15.16 41.38 -34.60
N GLY A 62 15.12 42.64 -34.14
CA GLY A 62 14.49 43.79 -34.83
C GLY A 62 13.02 44.03 -34.42
N ALA A 63 12.52 45.27 -34.32
CA ALA A 63 13.20 46.56 -34.45
C ALA A 63 12.53 47.70 -33.62
N GLU A 64 13.31 48.77 -33.46
CA GLU A 64 13.10 50.09 -32.83
C GLU A 64 11.66 50.66 -32.66
N ARG A 65 11.31 51.17 -31.45
CA ARG A 65 11.30 52.64 -31.18
C ARG A 65 11.03 53.07 -29.71
N GLU A 66 11.83 54.07 -29.32
CA GLU A 66 11.58 55.17 -28.35
C GLU A 66 11.27 54.90 -26.85
N LYS A 67 11.39 55.98 -26.05
CA LYS A 67 11.59 56.00 -24.60
C LYS A 67 10.38 56.55 -23.84
N LYS A 68 10.16 56.07 -22.61
CA LYS A 68 9.82 56.92 -21.46
C LYS A 68 10.37 56.31 -20.16
N THR A 69 10.53 57.15 -19.14
CA THR A 69 11.36 56.88 -17.95
C THR A 69 10.53 56.59 -16.70
N ARG A 70 11.06 55.72 -15.81
CA ARG A 70 11.13 55.90 -14.34
C ARG A 70 11.84 54.72 -13.67
N SER A 71 12.64 55.03 -12.64
CA SER A 71 13.38 54.05 -11.82
C SER A 71 12.56 53.63 -10.57
N PRO A 72 12.86 52.48 -9.94
CA PRO A 72 11.91 51.80 -9.05
C PRO A 72 11.90 52.31 -7.61
N LYS A 73 10.77 52.09 -6.91
CA LYS A 73 10.71 52.12 -5.44
C LYS A 73 10.88 50.71 -4.87
N LYS A 74 11.74 50.56 -3.86
CA LYS A 74 11.75 49.38 -2.98
C LYS A 74 10.38 49.20 -2.32
N LYS A 75 9.91 47.96 -2.22
CA LYS A 75 9.11 47.47 -1.08
C LYS A 75 9.90 46.37 -0.38
N GLN A 76 9.68 46.21 0.92
CA GLN A 76 10.40 45.22 1.73
C GLN A 76 9.97 43.80 1.41
N LYS A 77 10.90 42.86 1.59
CA LYS A 77 10.60 41.45 1.77
C LYS A 77 9.78 41.32 3.06
N LYS A 78 8.53 40.88 2.96
CA LYS A 78 7.84 40.17 4.05
C LYS A 78 7.96 38.67 3.79
N ASN A 79 7.71 37.87 4.81
CA ASN A 79 7.82 36.41 4.72
C ASN A 79 6.73 35.85 3.80
N ALA A 80 7.03 34.70 3.21
CA ALA A 80 6.08 33.90 2.42
C ALA A 80 5.88 32.58 3.17
N ASP A 81 5.04 32.66 4.19
CA ASP A 81 4.27 31.56 4.78
C ASP A 81 2.81 32.04 4.69
N GLU A 82 1.84 31.11 4.61
CA GLU A 82 0.44 31.37 4.22
C GLU A 82 0.28 31.72 2.72
N ASP A 83 0.24 30.68 1.87
CA ASP A 83 -0.45 30.65 0.56
C ASP A 83 -0.77 29.18 0.21
N TYR A 84 -1.99 28.76 0.54
CA TYR A 84 -2.73 27.69 -0.12
C TYR A 84 -4.13 28.26 -0.29
N ASP A 85 -4.39 28.86 -1.45
CA ASP A 85 -5.56 29.67 -1.70
C ASP A 85 -6.87 28.94 -1.36
N GLU A 86 -7.79 29.68 -0.72
CA GLU A 86 -9.21 29.45 -0.91
C GLU A 86 -9.56 29.87 -2.34
N GLU A 87 -9.21 29.03 -3.33
CA GLU A 87 -9.74 29.15 -4.70
C GLU A 87 -11.25 28.87 -4.66
N GLU A 88 -12.01 29.89 -4.25
CA GLU A 88 -13.41 30.05 -4.63
C GLU A 88 -13.45 29.94 -6.16
N VAL A 89 -13.95 28.79 -6.65
CA VAL A 89 -13.75 28.39 -8.04
C VAL A 89 -14.46 29.37 -8.97
N GLU A 90 -13.71 30.31 -9.54
CA GLU A 90 -14.19 31.26 -10.54
C GLU A 90 -14.71 30.49 -11.76
N LEU A 91 -16.03 30.31 -11.81
CA LEU A 91 -16.74 29.70 -12.93
C LEU A 91 -16.61 30.62 -14.14
N GLU A 92 -16.08 30.10 -15.26
CA GLU A 92 -16.06 30.83 -16.53
C GLU A 92 -17.48 31.29 -16.91
N ASP A 93 -17.61 32.54 -17.39
CA ASP A 93 -18.90 33.20 -17.70
C ASP A 93 -19.87 32.28 -18.48
N GLY A 94 -20.86 31.74 -17.76
CA GLY A 94 -21.90 30.85 -18.31
C GLY A 94 -21.89 29.40 -17.81
N GLN A 95 -20.95 28.98 -16.95
CA GLN A 95 -20.94 27.62 -16.38
C GLN A 95 -21.83 27.50 -15.12
N GLU A 96 -23.15 27.31 -15.30
CA GLU A 96 -24.07 27.07 -14.19
C GLU A 96 -23.82 25.71 -13.48
N ILE A 97 -23.77 25.71 -12.15
CA ILE A 97 -23.78 24.48 -11.34
C ILE A 97 -25.21 23.95 -11.27
N VAL A 98 -25.55 22.97 -12.11
CA VAL A 98 -26.86 22.31 -12.14
C VAL A 98 -26.98 21.28 -11.00
N GLY A 99 -26.97 21.75 -9.75
CA GLY A 99 -27.12 20.89 -8.57
C GLY A 99 -27.05 21.66 -7.24
N VAL A 100 -27.56 21.05 -6.17
CA VAL A 100 -27.47 21.61 -4.82
C VAL A 100 -26.14 21.17 -4.20
N VAL A 101 -25.28 22.14 -3.84
CA VAL A 101 -24.00 21.86 -3.18
C VAL A 101 -24.24 21.29 -1.77
N VAL A 102 -23.74 20.09 -1.54
CA VAL A 102 -23.88 19.35 -0.29
C VAL A 102 -22.92 19.93 0.75
N GLN A 103 -23.52 20.41 1.85
CA GLN A 103 -22.79 21.06 2.93
C GLN A 103 -22.04 20.04 3.80
N ALA A 104 -20.86 20.42 4.29
CA ALA A 104 -20.07 19.60 5.21
C ALA A 104 -20.89 19.22 6.47
N PRO A 105 -20.79 17.96 6.97
CA PRO A 105 -21.44 17.54 8.19
C PRO A 105 -21.02 18.39 9.40
N LYS A 106 -21.99 18.99 10.10
CA LYS A 106 -21.75 19.84 11.29
C LYS A 106 -21.75 19.06 12.61
N THR A 107 -21.90 17.74 12.53
CA THR A 107 -22.05 16.79 13.64
C THR A 107 -21.23 15.54 13.35
N GLY A 108 -20.78 14.82 14.39
CA GLY A 108 -19.90 13.65 14.22
C GLY A 108 -18.43 13.99 13.94
N LEU A 109 -18.04 15.27 14.06
CA LEU A 109 -16.65 15.71 14.03
C LEU A 109 -15.85 15.13 15.19
N VAL A 110 -14.60 14.77 14.95
CA VAL A 110 -13.70 14.15 15.94
C VAL A 110 -12.47 15.03 16.21
N PRO A 111 -11.75 14.85 17.34
CA PRO A 111 -10.48 15.53 17.59
C PRO A 111 -9.38 15.13 16.57
N LYS A 112 -8.32 15.94 16.46
CA LYS A 112 -7.08 15.54 15.77
C LYS A 112 -6.57 14.19 16.30
N GLY A 113 -5.96 13.38 15.43
CA GLY A 113 -5.53 12.02 15.79
C GLY A 113 -6.67 11.00 15.94
N CYS A 114 -7.87 11.28 15.43
CA CYS A 114 -8.99 10.34 15.31
C CYS A 114 -9.58 10.40 13.88
N VAL A 115 -10.36 9.39 13.46
CA VAL A 115 -11.08 9.38 12.18
C VAL A 115 -12.58 9.34 12.44
N SER A 116 -13.38 10.11 11.68
CA SER A 116 -14.84 10.17 11.87
C SER A 116 -15.60 9.17 11.00
N GLN A 117 -16.83 8.86 11.42
CA GLN A 117 -17.81 8.15 10.59
C GLN A 117 -18.14 8.95 9.32
N ASN A 118 -18.18 10.28 9.37
CA ASN A 118 -18.44 11.13 8.19
C ASN A 118 -17.40 10.89 7.08
N THR A 119 -16.12 10.78 7.45
CA THR A 119 -15.02 10.45 6.53
C THR A 119 -15.21 9.05 5.93
N PHE A 120 -15.66 8.08 6.72
CA PHE A 120 -15.97 6.72 6.24
C PHE A 120 -17.22 6.66 5.33
N ASP A 121 -18.23 7.48 5.61
CA ASP A 121 -19.46 7.56 4.81
C ASP A 121 -19.19 8.22 3.46
N PHE A 122 -18.34 9.26 3.41
CA PHE A 122 -17.86 9.87 2.17
C PHE A 122 -17.05 8.87 1.32
N LEU A 123 -16.04 8.21 1.91
CA LEU A 123 -15.24 7.19 1.22
C LEU A 123 -16.08 5.97 0.79
N SER A 124 -17.20 5.71 1.45
CA SER A 124 -18.17 4.68 1.04
C SER A 124 -19.06 5.11 -0.12
N GLN A 125 -19.48 6.38 -0.20
CA GLN A 125 -20.23 6.90 -1.34
C GLN A 125 -19.42 6.82 -2.64
N LEU A 126 -18.12 7.16 -2.59
CA LEU A 126 -17.20 7.02 -3.74
C LEU A 126 -17.09 5.59 -4.32
N LYS A 127 -17.66 4.56 -3.67
CA LYS A 127 -17.71 3.19 -4.18
C LYS A 127 -18.83 2.94 -5.20
N ASP A 128 -19.91 3.74 -5.21
CA ASP A 128 -20.87 3.71 -6.32
C ASP A 128 -20.25 4.50 -7.49
N PRO A 129 -20.10 3.94 -8.69
CA PRO A 129 -19.60 4.66 -9.86
C PRO A 129 -20.41 5.92 -10.22
N LYS A 130 -21.69 6.02 -9.80
CA LYS A 130 -22.54 7.23 -9.96
C LYS A 130 -22.25 8.33 -8.92
N CYS A 131 -21.38 8.05 -7.96
CA CYS A 131 -20.88 8.96 -6.94
C CYS A 131 -19.35 9.09 -7.07
N ASN A 132 -18.78 8.68 -8.20
CA ASN A 132 -17.35 8.75 -8.50
C ASN A 132 -17.16 9.27 -9.92
N ASP A 133 -17.60 10.51 -10.11
CA ASP A 133 -17.45 11.33 -11.30
C ASP A 133 -17.21 12.80 -10.89
N ARG A 134 -16.82 13.65 -11.85
CA ARG A 134 -16.40 15.03 -11.57
C ARG A 134 -17.55 15.99 -11.24
N GLU A 135 -18.78 15.69 -11.65
CA GLU A 135 -19.95 16.51 -11.41
C GLU A 135 -20.48 16.24 -10.00
N TRP A 136 -20.62 14.95 -9.63
CA TRP A 136 -20.95 14.54 -8.27
C TRP A 136 -19.92 15.07 -7.26
N PHE A 137 -18.62 14.95 -7.56
CA PHE A 137 -17.56 15.38 -6.65
C PHE A 137 -17.55 16.90 -6.44
N LYS A 138 -17.76 17.70 -7.50
CA LYS A 138 -17.94 19.16 -7.37
C LYS A 138 -19.07 19.53 -6.39
N LEU A 139 -20.19 18.80 -6.42
CA LEU A 139 -21.31 19.03 -5.51
C LEU A 139 -21.01 18.60 -4.06
N HIS A 140 -20.02 17.75 -3.84
CA HIS A 140 -19.63 17.24 -2.52
C HIS A 140 -18.26 17.76 -2.02
N ASP A 141 -17.66 18.74 -2.71
CA ASP A 141 -16.34 19.27 -2.32
C ASP A 141 -16.28 19.73 -0.83
N PRO A 142 -17.29 20.42 -0.25
CA PRO A 142 -17.27 20.75 1.17
C PRO A 142 -17.18 19.54 2.10
N VAL A 143 -17.79 18.40 1.72
CA VAL A 143 -17.69 17.13 2.45
C VAL A 143 -16.30 16.52 2.28
N PHE A 144 -15.76 16.54 1.05
CA PHE A 144 -14.39 16.11 0.77
C PHE A 144 -13.36 16.93 1.56
N ARG A 145 -13.43 18.26 1.56
CA ARG A 145 -12.47 19.12 2.29
C ARG A 145 -12.50 18.91 3.79
N GLN A 146 -13.67 18.66 4.37
CA GLN A 146 -13.76 18.30 5.78
C GLN A 146 -13.09 16.93 6.07
N ALA A 147 -13.32 15.93 5.21
CA ALA A 147 -12.70 14.61 5.35
C ALA A 147 -11.17 14.62 5.08
N GLU A 148 -10.72 15.41 4.11
CA GLU A 148 -9.30 15.68 3.81
C GLU A 148 -8.60 16.35 4.99
N LYS A 149 -9.24 17.35 5.60
CA LYS A 149 -8.75 18.05 6.80
C LYS A 149 -8.70 17.15 8.04
N GLU A 150 -9.68 16.29 8.22
CA GLU A 150 -9.66 15.24 9.27
C GLU A 150 -8.54 14.24 9.04
N TRP A 151 -8.34 13.76 7.80
CA TRP A 151 -7.23 12.85 7.47
C TRP A 151 -5.86 13.49 7.68
N GLN A 152 -5.66 14.75 7.24
CA GLN A 152 -4.42 15.48 7.50
C GLN A 152 -4.17 15.67 9.00
N GLY A 153 -5.21 16.01 9.79
CA GLY A 153 -5.13 16.13 11.25
C GLY A 153 -5.02 14.81 12.02
N PHE A 154 -5.34 13.67 11.39
CA PHE A 154 -5.00 12.33 11.88
C PHE A 154 -3.52 12.03 11.62
N ILE A 155 -3.06 12.28 10.38
CA ILE A 155 -1.70 12.00 9.94
C ILE A 155 -0.66 12.87 10.64
N GLU A 156 -0.97 14.14 10.91
CA GLU A 156 -0.13 15.05 11.72
C GLU A 156 0.22 14.42 13.09
N VAL A 157 -0.80 14.02 13.85
CA VAL A 157 -0.62 13.40 15.18
C VAL A 157 0.02 12.01 15.09
N PHE A 158 -0.22 11.27 14.00
CA PHE A 158 0.44 9.97 13.78
C PHE A 158 1.92 10.14 13.39
N THR A 159 2.30 11.19 12.65
CA THR A 159 3.71 11.48 12.33
C THR A 159 4.54 11.71 13.59
N ASP A 160 4.04 12.51 14.54
CA ASP A 160 4.75 12.78 15.79
C ASP A 160 5.09 11.48 16.53
N LEU A 161 4.08 10.61 16.71
CA LEU A 161 4.24 9.30 17.37
C LEU A 161 5.07 8.30 16.55
N LEU A 162 5.04 8.40 15.21
CA LEU A 162 5.82 7.56 14.31
C LEU A 162 7.32 7.90 14.39
N VAL A 163 7.68 9.18 14.51
CA VAL A 163 9.07 9.64 14.64
C VAL A 163 9.65 9.28 16.02
N GLU A 164 8.82 9.26 17.07
CA GLU A 164 9.22 8.67 18.38
C GLU A 164 9.41 7.14 18.29
N ALA A 165 8.69 6.46 17.41
CA ALA A 165 8.75 5.00 17.24
C ALA A 165 9.84 4.52 16.26
N ASP A 166 10.22 5.31 15.24
CA ASP A 166 11.24 4.98 14.25
C ASP A 166 12.12 6.19 13.90
N ASP A 167 13.37 6.13 14.35
CA ASP A 167 14.40 7.15 14.17
C ASP A 167 14.90 7.31 12.72
N GLN A 168 14.58 6.37 11.82
CA GLN A 168 14.85 6.51 10.38
C GLN A 168 13.78 7.36 9.65
N ILE A 169 12.67 7.72 10.31
CA ILE A 169 11.59 8.53 9.70
C ILE A 169 11.78 10.02 10.03
N PRO A 170 11.92 10.90 9.02
CA PRO A 170 11.96 12.35 9.25
C PRO A 170 10.58 12.92 9.60
N PRO A 171 10.48 13.93 10.47
CA PRO A 171 9.23 14.64 10.77
C PRO A 171 8.82 15.53 9.59
N LEU A 172 8.06 14.94 8.66
CA LEU A 172 7.56 15.61 7.46
C LEU A 172 6.11 16.09 7.65
N PRO A 173 5.73 17.25 7.08
CA PRO A 173 4.36 17.74 7.18
C PRO A 173 3.40 16.84 6.37
N PRO A 174 2.10 16.77 6.72
CA PRO A 174 1.15 15.86 6.08
C PRO A 174 1.14 15.89 4.54
N LYS A 175 1.33 17.06 3.92
CA LYS A 175 1.41 17.23 2.46
C LYS A 175 2.51 16.42 1.75
N ASP A 176 3.58 16.06 2.46
CA ASP A 176 4.75 15.36 1.89
C ASP A 176 4.69 13.84 2.13
N VAL A 177 3.66 13.36 2.86
CA VAL A 177 3.41 11.95 3.18
C VAL A 177 2.04 11.44 2.72
N VAL A 178 1.00 12.28 2.72
CA VAL A 178 -0.36 11.94 2.24
C VAL A 178 -0.38 11.80 0.71
N HIS A 179 -1.13 10.83 0.21
CA HIS A 179 -1.37 10.65 -1.23
C HIS A 179 -2.63 11.37 -1.68
N ARG A 180 -2.62 11.96 -2.89
CA ARG A 180 -3.82 12.63 -3.45
C ARG A 180 -4.96 11.63 -3.69
N ILE A 181 -6.20 12.10 -3.52
CA ILE A 181 -7.41 11.28 -3.78
C ILE A 181 -7.62 10.95 -5.27
N TYR A 182 -7.07 11.75 -6.19
CA TYR A 182 -7.20 11.52 -7.63
C TYR A 182 -6.43 10.25 -8.09
N ARG A 183 -6.98 9.54 -9.07
CA ARG A 183 -6.38 8.35 -9.70
C ARG A 183 -5.74 8.65 -11.05
N ASP A 184 -4.69 7.92 -11.42
CA ASP A 184 -4.36 7.79 -12.84
C ASP A 184 -5.27 6.78 -13.54
N VAL A 185 -6.24 7.30 -14.31
CA VAL A 185 -7.18 6.50 -15.11
C VAL A 185 -6.73 6.28 -16.56
N ARG A 186 -5.52 6.71 -16.96
CA ARG A 186 -5.04 6.58 -18.36
C ARG A 186 -5.01 5.11 -18.81
N PHE A 187 -4.39 4.25 -18.01
CA PHE A 187 -4.13 2.85 -18.35
C PHE A 187 -5.03 1.82 -17.66
N SER A 188 -5.79 2.23 -16.64
CA SER A 188 -6.76 1.36 -15.95
C SER A 188 -7.99 1.05 -16.82
N ASN A 189 -8.59 -0.14 -16.67
CA ASN A 189 -9.88 -0.47 -17.26
C ASN A 189 -11.03 0.28 -16.57
N ASP A 190 -10.93 0.42 -15.24
CA ASP A 190 -11.79 1.27 -14.42
C ASP A 190 -11.41 2.75 -14.63
N LYS A 191 -12.41 3.57 -14.96
CA LYS A 191 -12.26 4.99 -15.29
C LYS A 191 -12.78 5.94 -14.21
N THR A 192 -13.16 5.43 -13.04
CA THR A 192 -13.55 6.28 -11.89
C THR A 192 -12.35 7.13 -11.43
N PRO A 193 -12.46 8.48 -11.42
CA PRO A 193 -11.31 9.37 -11.23
C PRO A 193 -10.85 9.53 -9.78
N TYR A 194 -11.60 9.06 -8.78
CA TYR A 194 -11.27 9.21 -7.35
C TYR A 194 -11.02 7.86 -6.65
N LYS A 195 -10.06 7.86 -5.72
CA LYS A 195 -9.75 6.73 -4.83
C LYS A 195 -10.86 6.58 -3.78
N THR A 196 -11.26 5.33 -3.53
CA THR A 196 -12.23 4.95 -2.48
C THR A 196 -11.59 4.81 -1.09
N ASN A 197 -10.45 5.46 -0.88
CA ASN A 197 -9.62 5.39 0.32
C ASN A 197 -8.77 6.68 0.46
N PHE A 198 -8.35 6.97 1.69
CA PHE A 198 -7.24 7.86 1.95
C PHE A 198 -6.01 7.05 2.37
N SER A 199 -4.81 7.53 2.03
CA SER A 199 -3.55 6.88 2.40
C SER A 199 -2.40 7.87 2.60
N ALA A 200 -1.36 7.40 3.29
CA ALA A 200 -0.10 8.11 3.49
C ALA A 200 1.07 7.11 3.50
N SER A 201 2.23 7.53 2.94
CA SER A 201 3.48 6.78 2.96
C SER A 201 4.58 7.53 3.71
N PHE A 202 5.27 6.80 4.60
CA PHE A 202 6.36 7.30 5.43
C PHE A 202 7.63 6.49 5.16
N SER A 203 8.70 7.15 4.76
CA SER A 203 10.01 6.54 4.58
C SER A 203 11.11 7.53 4.96
N ARG A 204 12.36 7.06 5.01
CA ARG A 204 13.57 7.87 5.20
C ARG A 204 13.69 9.04 4.19
N SER A 205 13.00 8.99 3.06
CA SER A 205 12.92 10.07 2.05
C SER A 205 11.50 10.58 1.78
N GLY A 206 10.55 10.37 2.71
CA GLY A 206 9.14 10.76 2.55
C GLY A 206 8.36 9.84 1.62
N ARG A 207 7.33 10.35 0.92
CA ARG A 207 6.48 9.54 0.02
C ARG A 207 7.15 9.07 -1.29
N LYS A 208 8.39 9.48 -1.57
CA LYS A 208 9.14 9.10 -2.80
C LYS A 208 10.55 8.61 -2.44
N GLY A 209 11.08 7.63 -3.16
CA GLY A 209 12.46 7.14 -2.99
C GLY A 209 12.62 5.63 -3.18
N ILE A 210 13.78 5.11 -2.75
CA ILE A 210 14.18 3.69 -2.87
C ILE A 210 14.11 2.91 -1.55
N PHE A 211 13.86 3.60 -0.43
CA PHE A 211 13.84 3.01 0.90
C PHE A 211 12.54 2.23 1.17
N ALA A 212 12.62 1.29 2.11
CA ALA A 212 11.43 0.66 2.68
C ALA A 212 10.59 1.72 3.43
N PHE A 213 9.28 1.54 3.39
CA PHE A 213 8.32 2.51 3.88
C PHE A 213 7.23 1.86 4.72
N TYR A 214 6.62 2.64 5.61
CA TYR A 214 5.30 2.36 6.17
C TYR A 214 4.24 3.00 5.29
N HIS A 215 3.09 2.36 5.13
CA HIS A 215 1.96 2.89 4.40
C HIS A 215 0.67 2.58 5.15
N VAL A 216 -0.03 3.63 5.58
CA VAL A 216 -1.34 3.56 6.23
C VAL A 216 -2.40 3.91 5.20
N MET A 217 -3.46 3.11 5.10
CA MET A 217 -4.64 3.40 4.30
C MET A 217 -5.91 3.19 5.13
N ILE A 218 -6.81 4.17 5.10
CA ILE A 218 -8.18 4.00 5.59
C ILE A 218 -9.13 3.77 4.40
N LYS A 219 -9.86 2.65 4.45
CA LYS A 219 -10.81 2.21 3.43
C LYS A 219 -11.98 1.48 4.10
N PRO A 220 -13.22 2.01 4.01
CA PRO A 220 -14.37 1.40 4.66
C PRO A 220 -14.67 -0.02 4.16
N GLY A 221 -15.39 -0.81 4.96
CA GLY A 221 -15.73 -2.21 4.68
C GLY A 221 -14.69 -3.20 5.20
N ASN A 222 -13.97 -2.86 6.28
CA ASN A 222 -12.87 -3.63 6.88
C ASN A 222 -11.68 -3.83 5.94
N GLN A 223 -11.39 -2.84 5.08
CA GLN A 223 -10.32 -2.86 4.09
C GLN A 223 -9.19 -1.86 4.39
N SER A 224 -9.21 -1.23 5.56
CA SER A 224 -8.13 -0.37 6.03
C SER A 224 -6.89 -1.21 6.36
N ILE A 225 -5.69 -0.69 6.11
CA ILE A 225 -4.43 -1.42 6.30
C ILE A 225 -3.32 -0.56 6.90
N ILE A 226 -2.42 -1.21 7.65
CA ILE A 226 -1.01 -0.80 7.72
C ILE A 226 -0.17 -1.81 6.94
N ALA A 227 0.68 -1.33 6.04
CA ALA A 227 1.67 -2.11 5.32
C ALA A 227 3.06 -1.56 5.59
N ALA A 228 4.08 -2.42 5.56
CA ALA A 228 5.46 -1.95 5.61
C ALA A 228 6.47 -2.88 4.91
N GLY A 229 7.58 -2.27 4.46
CA GLY A 229 8.68 -2.94 3.77
C GLY A 229 8.93 -2.31 2.39
N SER A 230 9.42 -3.11 1.44
CA SER A 230 9.66 -2.68 0.05
C SER A 230 8.64 -3.32 -0.90
N TRP A 231 7.68 -2.53 -1.38
CA TRP A 231 6.66 -2.96 -2.35
C TRP A 231 7.10 -2.62 -3.78
N CYS A 232 7.09 -3.60 -4.67
CA CYS A 232 7.50 -3.49 -6.07
C CYS A 232 8.81 -2.67 -6.30
N PRO A 233 9.91 -2.91 -5.56
CA PRO A 233 11.17 -2.22 -5.77
C PRO A 233 11.64 -2.25 -7.23
N GLY A 234 12.33 -1.18 -7.62
CA GLY A 234 12.95 -1.06 -8.93
C GLY A 234 14.01 -2.14 -9.19
N LYS A 235 14.47 -2.22 -10.44
CA LYS A 235 15.35 -3.29 -10.91
C LYS A 235 16.68 -3.34 -10.14
N ASN A 236 17.23 -2.19 -9.77
CA ASN A 236 18.55 -2.08 -9.14
C ASN A 236 18.44 -2.37 -7.64
N GLU A 237 17.37 -1.87 -7.04
CA GLU A 237 16.99 -1.99 -5.63
C GLU A 237 16.72 -3.47 -5.31
N LEU A 238 15.91 -4.13 -6.14
CA LEU A 238 15.64 -5.57 -6.07
C LEU A 238 16.89 -6.44 -6.33
N ALA A 239 17.85 -5.97 -7.13
CA ALA A 239 19.12 -6.66 -7.30
C ALA A 239 20.02 -6.52 -6.06
N THR A 240 20.04 -5.33 -5.44
CA THR A 240 20.79 -5.02 -4.21
C THR A 240 20.28 -5.81 -3.02
N ILE A 241 18.95 -5.89 -2.83
CA ILE A 241 18.32 -6.73 -1.80
C ILE A 241 18.68 -8.21 -2.01
N ARG A 242 18.59 -8.73 -3.24
CA ARG A 242 18.98 -10.12 -3.55
C ARG A 242 20.46 -10.40 -3.34
N SER A 243 21.34 -9.45 -3.66
CA SER A 243 22.78 -9.56 -3.41
C SER A 243 23.07 -9.69 -1.90
N ASN A 244 22.39 -8.89 -1.07
CA ASN A 244 22.49 -9.00 0.38
C ASN A 244 21.93 -10.33 0.92
N ILE A 245 20.80 -10.81 0.40
CA ILE A 245 20.23 -12.12 0.79
C ILE A 245 21.17 -13.28 0.42
N LEU A 246 21.87 -13.21 -0.72
CA LEU A 246 22.90 -14.19 -1.10
C LEU A 246 24.13 -14.16 -0.17
N ARG A 247 24.46 -12.98 0.39
CA ARG A 247 25.58 -12.80 1.33
C ARG A 247 25.23 -13.20 2.76
N SER A 248 24.05 -12.81 3.25
CA SER A 248 23.55 -13.17 4.59
C SER A 248 22.03 -13.04 4.67
N PRO A 249 21.27 -14.15 4.61
CA PRO A 249 19.82 -14.14 4.80
C PRO A 249 19.41 -14.05 6.29
N THR A 250 20.36 -14.24 7.21
CA THR A 250 20.15 -14.55 8.63
C THR A 250 19.29 -13.52 9.36
N ARG A 251 19.60 -12.23 9.24
CA ARG A 251 18.85 -11.15 9.91
C ARG A 251 17.41 -11.08 9.42
N LEU A 252 17.21 -11.16 8.10
CA LEU A 252 15.86 -11.16 7.51
C LEU A 252 15.06 -12.40 7.97
N ARG A 253 15.67 -13.60 7.96
CA ARG A 253 15.03 -14.83 8.47
C ARG A 253 14.66 -14.75 9.94
N GLN A 254 15.53 -14.18 10.79
CA GLN A 254 15.25 -13.98 12.22
C GLN A 254 14.06 -13.04 12.44
N ILE A 255 13.96 -11.95 11.67
CA ILE A 255 12.83 -11.00 11.75
C ILE A 255 11.52 -11.67 11.34
N ILE A 256 11.47 -12.28 10.15
CA ILE A 256 10.22 -12.88 9.64
C ILE A 256 9.77 -14.13 10.42
N SER A 257 10.67 -14.74 11.19
CA SER A 257 10.39 -15.88 12.08
C SER A 257 10.17 -15.48 13.55
N ASN A 258 10.22 -14.18 13.89
CA ASN A 258 10.03 -13.71 15.26
C ASN A 258 8.58 -14.03 15.72
N PRO A 259 8.35 -14.59 16.93
CA PRO A 259 7.02 -14.97 17.39
C PRO A 259 5.96 -13.85 17.35
N VAL A 260 6.35 -12.60 17.60
CA VAL A 260 5.43 -11.45 17.53
C VAL A 260 5.08 -11.12 16.08
N PHE A 261 6.08 -11.10 15.20
CA PHE A 261 5.88 -10.89 13.76
C PHE A 261 5.01 -11.99 13.13
N VAL A 262 5.28 -13.25 13.50
CA VAL A 262 4.50 -14.43 13.11
C VAL A 262 3.07 -14.37 13.66
N GLY A 263 2.86 -13.81 14.87
CA GLY A 263 1.54 -13.59 15.43
C GLY A 263 0.66 -12.63 14.62
N HIS A 264 1.24 -11.65 13.93
CA HIS A 264 0.51 -10.69 13.09
C HIS A 264 0.45 -11.06 11.60
N PHE A 265 1.48 -11.71 11.05
CA PHE A 265 1.60 -11.96 9.61
C PHE A 265 1.65 -13.45 9.22
N GLY A 266 1.63 -14.35 10.20
CA GLY A 266 1.75 -15.80 10.01
C GLY A 266 3.20 -16.27 9.77
N GLU A 267 3.42 -17.58 9.86
CA GLU A 267 4.75 -18.17 9.80
C GLU A 267 5.35 -18.04 8.37
N PRO A 268 6.68 -17.85 8.23
CA PRO A 268 7.36 -17.67 6.95
C PRO A 268 7.35 -18.97 6.11
N LYS A 269 6.28 -19.18 5.34
CA LYS A 269 6.03 -20.38 4.52
C LYS A 269 5.79 -19.97 3.07
N PRO A 270 6.70 -20.33 2.14
CA PRO A 270 6.55 -20.00 0.72
C PRO A 270 5.33 -20.68 0.06
N GLY A 271 4.77 -20.05 -0.97
CA GLY A 271 3.68 -20.59 -1.79
C GLY A 271 2.26 -20.32 -1.31
N GLU A 272 2.09 -19.79 -0.10
CA GLU A 272 0.81 -19.25 0.43
C GLU A 272 0.98 -17.75 0.69
N ARG A 273 -0.08 -16.94 0.50
CA ARG A 273 -0.04 -15.49 0.74
C ARG A 273 0.00 -15.19 2.24
N ARG A 274 1.18 -15.32 2.83
CA ARG A 274 1.43 -15.24 4.28
C ARG A 274 2.84 -14.72 4.51
N ASN A 275 3.04 -13.95 5.58
CA ASN A 275 4.31 -13.29 5.85
C ASN A 275 4.72 -12.43 4.62
N ILE A 276 6.00 -12.41 4.22
CA ILE A 276 6.48 -11.75 2.99
C ILE A 276 6.24 -12.57 1.69
N PHE A 277 5.67 -13.77 1.77
CA PHE A 277 5.58 -14.73 0.65
C PHE A 277 4.21 -14.78 -0.03
N GLY A 278 4.15 -15.43 -1.19
CA GLY A 278 2.90 -15.76 -1.88
C GLY A 278 2.16 -14.55 -2.45
N ARG A 279 2.88 -13.46 -2.74
CA ARG A 279 2.35 -12.34 -3.52
C ARG A 279 2.35 -12.68 -5.01
N GLU A 280 1.44 -12.08 -5.77
CA GLU A 280 1.25 -12.37 -7.21
C GLU A 280 2.48 -12.03 -8.07
N ASP A 281 3.38 -11.17 -7.58
CA ASP A 281 4.64 -10.82 -8.23
C ASP A 281 5.78 -11.83 -7.97
N GLU A 282 5.60 -12.83 -7.10
CA GLU A 282 6.64 -13.82 -6.77
C GLU A 282 7.09 -14.65 -8.01
N LEU A 283 8.40 -14.84 -8.16
CA LEU A 283 8.95 -15.57 -9.30
C LEU A 283 8.70 -17.09 -9.19
N LYS A 284 7.94 -17.63 -10.14
CA LYS A 284 7.67 -19.08 -10.26
C LYS A 284 8.96 -19.92 -10.44
N VAL A 285 10.03 -19.31 -10.95
CA VAL A 285 11.35 -19.94 -11.20
C VAL A 285 12.47 -19.14 -10.54
N ALA A 286 13.64 -19.77 -10.40
CA ALA A 286 14.85 -19.11 -9.88
C ALA A 286 15.22 -17.84 -10.68
N PRO A 287 15.71 -16.77 -10.03
CA PRO A 287 16.27 -15.61 -10.73
C PRO A 287 17.45 -15.99 -11.64
N LYS A 288 17.66 -15.22 -12.71
CA LYS A 288 18.75 -15.47 -13.67
C LYS A 288 20.10 -15.41 -12.96
N GLY A 289 20.88 -16.49 -13.04
CA GLY A 289 22.21 -16.62 -12.42
C GLY A 289 22.22 -17.32 -11.07
N ILE A 290 21.05 -17.62 -10.49
CA ILE A 290 20.93 -18.31 -9.19
C ILE A 290 20.58 -19.78 -9.41
N ALA A 291 21.20 -20.67 -8.63
CA ALA A 291 20.89 -22.10 -8.64
C ALA A 291 19.45 -22.38 -8.16
N LYS A 292 18.80 -23.42 -8.70
CA LYS A 292 17.38 -23.72 -8.40
C LYS A 292 17.17 -24.33 -7.01
N ASP A 293 18.26 -24.82 -6.46
CA ASP A 293 18.46 -25.59 -5.22
C ASP A 293 19.23 -24.78 -4.16
N HIS A 294 19.42 -23.47 -4.38
CA HIS A 294 19.95 -22.56 -3.36
C HIS A 294 19.07 -22.57 -2.11
N ALA A 295 19.66 -22.61 -0.91
CA ALA A 295 18.92 -22.70 0.35
C ALA A 295 17.85 -21.60 0.47
N ASP A 296 18.22 -20.36 0.15
CA ASP A 296 17.34 -19.18 0.20
C ASP A 296 16.57 -18.88 -1.09
N ILE A 297 16.31 -19.90 -1.93
CA ILE A 297 15.59 -19.70 -3.20
C ILE A 297 14.15 -19.19 -3.01
N ASP A 298 13.57 -19.37 -1.84
CA ASP A 298 12.31 -18.75 -1.41
C ASP A 298 12.43 -17.21 -1.37
N LEU A 299 13.35 -16.68 -0.55
CA LEU A 299 13.58 -15.25 -0.40
C LEU A 299 14.03 -14.60 -1.71
N LEU A 300 14.82 -15.32 -2.51
CA LEU A 300 15.34 -14.82 -3.78
C LEU A 300 14.27 -14.76 -4.88
N LYS A 301 13.17 -15.53 -4.77
CA LYS A 301 12.02 -15.45 -5.69
C LYS A 301 11.10 -14.26 -5.41
N CYS A 302 11.02 -13.77 -4.17
CA CYS A 302 10.27 -12.56 -3.83
C CYS A 302 10.68 -11.40 -4.75
N ARG A 303 9.70 -10.64 -5.25
CA ARG A 303 9.91 -9.37 -5.97
C ARG A 303 9.58 -8.17 -5.08
N SER A 304 8.66 -8.36 -4.14
CA SER A 304 8.35 -7.43 -3.06
C SER A 304 8.68 -8.05 -1.71
N PHE A 305 9.20 -7.25 -0.79
CA PHE A 305 9.60 -7.63 0.56
C PHE A 305 8.79 -6.79 1.56
N CYS A 306 7.49 -7.03 1.65
CA CYS A 306 6.59 -6.26 2.49
C CYS A 306 5.41 -7.07 2.99
N VAL A 307 4.90 -6.70 4.16
CA VAL A 307 3.72 -7.30 4.81
C VAL A 307 2.59 -6.27 4.93
N ALA A 308 1.38 -6.72 5.25
CA ALA A 308 0.25 -5.86 5.59
C ALA A 308 -0.64 -6.51 6.64
N ARG A 309 -1.16 -5.71 7.58
CA ARG A 309 -2.25 -6.06 8.50
C ARG A 309 -3.48 -5.25 8.11
N THR A 310 -4.62 -5.92 8.01
CA THR A 310 -5.94 -5.27 7.88
C THR A 310 -6.49 -4.85 9.24
N PHE A 311 -7.37 -3.85 9.22
CA PHE A 311 -8.15 -3.38 10.36
C PHE A 311 -9.63 -3.34 10.01
N THR A 312 -10.46 -3.65 10.99
CA THR A 312 -11.90 -3.43 10.93
C THR A 312 -12.25 -1.95 10.99
N ASP A 313 -13.41 -1.58 10.45
CA ASP A 313 -13.89 -0.19 10.52
C ASP A 313 -14.04 0.27 11.99
N ALA A 314 -14.42 -0.64 12.88
CA ALA A 314 -14.51 -0.39 14.32
C ALA A 314 -13.15 -0.16 15.01
N GLU A 315 -12.06 -0.80 14.56
CA GLU A 315 -10.71 -0.48 15.01
C GLU A 315 -10.28 0.92 14.56
N VAL A 316 -10.62 1.32 13.33
CA VAL A 316 -10.20 2.62 12.74
C VAL A 316 -10.95 3.81 13.34
N LEU A 317 -12.23 3.64 13.66
CA LEU A 317 -13.08 4.65 14.29
C LEU A 317 -12.85 4.79 15.80
N SER A 318 -11.96 3.96 16.39
CA SER A 318 -11.54 4.07 17.78
C SER A 318 -10.62 5.27 18.01
N SER A 319 -10.76 5.92 19.17
CA SER A 319 -9.82 6.95 19.64
C SER A 319 -8.38 6.43 19.75
N ASP A 320 -8.21 5.12 19.96
CA ASP A 320 -6.93 4.47 20.17
C ASP A 320 -6.29 3.94 18.88
N PHE A 321 -6.92 4.11 17.71
CA PHE A 321 -6.41 3.58 16.45
C PHE A 321 -4.96 3.97 16.15
N LYS A 322 -4.59 5.24 16.42
CA LYS A 322 -3.22 5.75 16.31
C LYS A 322 -2.23 4.98 17.21
N ASN A 323 -2.64 4.58 18.41
CA ASN A 323 -1.80 3.80 19.33
C ASN A 323 -1.58 2.40 18.77
N THR A 324 -2.63 1.75 18.25
CA THR A 324 -2.56 0.46 17.57
C THR A 324 -1.64 0.50 16.32
N LEU A 325 -1.62 1.62 15.59
CA LEU A 325 -0.68 1.81 14.48
C LEU A 325 0.77 1.91 14.97
N VAL A 326 1.03 2.63 16.07
CA VAL A 326 2.38 2.77 16.67
C VAL A 326 2.89 1.44 17.23
N GLU A 327 2.03 0.66 17.89
CA GLU A 327 2.36 -0.72 18.29
C GLU A 327 2.76 -1.58 17.07
N MET A 328 2.00 -1.49 15.98
CA MET A 328 2.33 -2.19 14.73
C MET A 328 3.62 -1.68 14.09
N VAL A 329 3.91 -0.38 14.15
CA VAL A 329 5.22 0.18 13.74
C VAL A 329 6.35 -0.47 14.53
N GLY A 330 6.21 -0.62 15.85
CA GLY A 330 7.20 -1.31 16.69
C GLY A 330 7.50 -2.76 16.24
N VAL A 331 6.48 -3.50 15.78
CA VAL A 331 6.64 -4.86 15.21
C VAL A 331 7.26 -4.83 13.80
N LEU A 332 6.98 -3.80 13.01
CA LEU A 332 7.39 -3.68 11.61
C LEU A 332 8.79 -3.06 11.42
N ARG A 333 9.24 -2.22 12.36
CA ARG A 333 10.51 -1.48 12.32
C ARG A 333 11.73 -2.37 12.05
N PRO A 334 11.89 -3.56 12.68
CA PRO A 334 13.02 -4.43 12.37
C PRO A 334 13.10 -4.83 10.88
N LEU A 335 11.96 -5.04 10.21
CA LEU A 335 11.89 -5.34 8.78
C LEU A 335 12.24 -4.12 7.93
N VAL A 336 11.67 -2.95 8.24
CA VAL A 336 11.94 -1.70 7.53
C VAL A 336 13.42 -1.33 7.61
N HIS A 337 14.00 -1.33 8.83
CA HIS A 337 15.43 -1.12 9.06
C HIS A 337 16.26 -2.15 8.30
N CYS A 338 15.96 -3.46 8.41
CA CYS A 338 16.74 -4.49 7.71
C CYS A 338 16.74 -4.32 6.18
N LEU A 339 15.65 -3.82 5.58
CA LEU A 339 15.59 -3.55 4.15
C LEU A 339 16.29 -2.24 3.77
N ASN A 340 16.21 -1.21 4.62
CA ASN A 340 16.96 0.03 4.43
C ASN A 340 18.47 -0.20 4.51
N ASP A 341 18.92 -1.00 5.47
CA ASP A 341 20.34 -1.32 5.69
C ASP A 341 20.90 -2.18 4.55
N MET A 342 20.09 -3.03 3.90
CA MET A 342 20.46 -3.70 2.65
C MET A 342 20.58 -2.74 1.46
N MET A 343 19.82 -1.64 1.47
CA MET A 343 19.77 -0.64 0.41
C MET A 343 20.82 0.46 0.54
N THR A 344 21.35 0.68 1.74
CA THR A 344 22.57 1.48 1.96
C THR A 344 23.82 0.64 1.69
N ILE A 345 24.78 1.22 0.98
CA ILE A 345 26.17 0.79 1.12
C ILE A 345 26.56 1.15 2.57
N PRO A 346 27.24 0.26 3.33
CA PRO A 346 27.95 0.69 4.53
C PRO A 346 28.89 1.87 4.17
N PRO A 347 29.21 2.79 5.10
CA PRO A 347 30.50 3.46 4.96
C PRO A 347 31.56 2.36 4.86
N ASP A 348 32.52 2.51 3.94
CA ASP A 348 33.56 1.50 3.77
C ASP A 348 34.23 1.28 5.14
N GLU A 349 34.16 0.05 5.65
CA GLU A 349 35.03 -0.38 6.74
C GLU A 349 36.42 -0.48 6.09
N ASP A 350 37.19 0.60 6.21
CA ASP A 350 38.47 0.78 5.53
C ASP A 350 39.35 -0.48 5.67
N GLU A 351 40.02 -0.87 4.59
CA GLU A 351 40.88 -2.07 4.53
C GLU A 351 42.22 -1.87 5.29
N ASP A 352 42.15 -1.31 6.51
CA ASP A 352 43.23 -1.16 7.49
C ASP A 352 43.56 -2.51 8.18
N GLU A 353 43.64 -3.60 7.40
CA GLU A 353 44.29 -4.88 7.78
C GLU A 353 45.61 -5.10 7.00
N ASP A 354 46.30 -4.01 6.67
CA ASP A 354 47.73 -3.99 6.28
C ASP A 354 48.54 -3.14 7.30
N GLU A 355 49.74 -3.62 7.67
CA GLU A 355 50.71 -3.03 8.63
C GLU A 355 50.40 -3.10 10.16
N GLU A 356 50.65 -4.27 10.79
CA GLU A 356 51.84 -4.49 11.66
C GLU A 356 52.17 -5.99 11.90
#